data_AF-A0AAU6EKN1-F1
#
_entry.id   AF-A0AAU6EKN1-F1
#
_cell.length_a   1.000
_cell.length_b   1.000
_cell.length_c   1.000
_cell.angle_alpha   90.00
_cell.angle_beta   90.00
_cell.angle_gamma   90.00
#
_symmetry.space_group_name_H-M   'P 1'
#
loop_
_entity.id
_entity.type
_entity.pdbx_description
1 polymer ?
#
loop_
_entity_poly.entity_id
_entity_poly.type
_entity_poly.pdbx_seq_one_letter_code
_entity_poly.pdbx_strand_id
1 'polypeptide(L)'
;MRTSERYASYELRTFGVDGTPLSTVPRLGRPDGEILDPYSPTGRRLAGWCPDRPKDLCVHDAATGTPLVRIETSLRYLIRWYDEEHLLVWRRHGEGHAASVMDLHGRILTDLARDGSGGRDGTRLLYTPRPR
;
A
#
# COMPACT_ATOMS: atom_id res chain seq x y z
N MET A 1 6.75 -32.93 -5.78
CA MET A 1 5.78 -32.34 -4.84
C MET A 1 6.57 -31.54 -3.82
N ARG A 2 6.71 -30.23 -4.03
CA ARG A 2 7.49 -29.34 -3.17
C ARG A 2 6.50 -28.71 -2.18
N THR A 3 6.67 -29.02 -0.91
CA THR A 3 5.95 -28.47 0.23
C THR A 3 5.86 -26.96 0.09
N SER A 4 4.63 -26.45 0.01
CA SER A 4 4.34 -25.02 0.11
C SER A 4 4.83 -24.54 1.47
N GLU A 5 6.01 -23.93 1.52
CA GLU A 5 6.33 -23.00 2.60
C GLU A 5 5.16 -22.00 2.65
N ARG A 6 4.35 -22.12 3.70
CA ARG A 6 3.36 -21.10 4.03
C ARG A 6 4.17 -19.80 4.18
N TYR A 7 4.03 -18.90 3.21
CA TYR A 7 4.68 -17.60 3.27
C TYR A 7 4.31 -16.98 4.62
N ALA A 8 5.34 -16.66 5.43
CA ALA A 8 5.18 -16.33 6.83
C ALA A 8 4.10 -15.24 6.99
N SER A 9 3.05 -15.52 7.75
CA SER A 9 2.17 -14.47 8.24
C SER A 9 2.99 -13.57 9.14
N TYR A 10 3.14 -12.30 8.78
CA TYR A 10 3.87 -11.34 9.60
C TYR A 10 2.93 -10.74 10.63
N GLU A 11 3.51 -10.34 11.75
CA GLU A 11 2.84 -9.49 12.73
C GLU A 11 3.41 -8.08 12.61
N LEU A 12 2.54 -7.07 12.65
CA LEU A 12 2.97 -5.68 12.80
C LEU A 12 2.80 -5.29 14.26
N ARG A 13 3.88 -4.83 14.88
CA ARG A 13 3.85 -4.29 16.24
C ARG A 13 3.98 -2.78 16.18
N THR A 14 3.12 -2.09 16.91
CA THR A 14 3.22 -0.66 17.12
C THR A 14 3.79 -0.39 18.50
N PHE A 15 4.55 0.70 18.60
CA PHE A 15 5.19 1.12 19.84
C PHE A 15 4.93 2.60 20.05
N GLY A 16 4.84 3.01 21.32
CA GLY A 16 4.85 4.40 21.71
C GLY A 16 6.20 5.03 21.38
N VAL A 17 6.26 6.37 21.39
CA VAL A 17 7.51 7.11 21.16
C VAL A 17 8.57 6.83 22.23
N ASP A 18 8.14 6.32 23.38
CA ASP A 18 8.97 5.83 24.48
C ASP A 18 9.46 4.37 24.29
N GLY A 19 9.05 3.71 23.21
CA GLY A 19 9.34 2.30 22.93
C GLY A 19 8.40 1.31 23.61
N THR A 20 7.36 1.78 24.31
CA THR A 20 6.38 0.90 24.96
C THR A 20 5.53 0.19 23.91
N PRO A 21 5.38 -1.15 23.92
CA PRO A 21 4.49 -1.84 22.99
C PRO A 21 3.04 -1.39 23.15
N LEU A 22 2.38 -0.98 22.05
CA LEU A 22 0.99 -0.52 22.07
C LEU A 22 0.02 -1.55 21.50
N SER A 23 0.37 -2.18 20.38
CA SER A 23 -0.48 -3.20 19.75
C SER A 23 0.30 -4.19 18.92
N THR A 24 -0.29 -5.35 18.69
CA THR A 24 0.18 -6.37 17.74
C THR A 24 -0.96 -6.74 16.80
N VAL A 25 -0.73 -6.59 15.51
CA VAL A 25 -1.68 -6.92 14.44
C VAL A 25 -1.18 -8.18 13.75
N PRO A 26 -1.89 -9.31 13.89
CA PRO A 26 -1.44 -10.59 13.33
C PRO A 26 -1.86 -10.74 11.87
N ARG A 27 -1.32 -11.77 11.20
CA ARG A 27 -1.78 -12.26 9.88
C ARG A 27 -1.69 -11.22 8.76
N LEU A 28 -0.67 -10.38 8.81
CA LEU A 28 -0.38 -9.46 7.72
C LEU A 28 0.51 -10.12 6.67
N GLY A 29 0.43 -9.59 5.45
CA GLY A 29 1.40 -9.89 4.41
C GLY A 29 2.78 -9.35 4.77
N ARG A 30 3.78 -9.71 3.97
CA ARG A 30 5.15 -9.23 4.17
C ARG A 30 5.13 -7.69 4.21
N PRO A 31 5.58 -7.06 5.31
CA PRO A 31 5.79 -5.62 5.31
C PRO A 31 6.94 -5.36 4.34
N ASP A 32 6.59 -4.90 3.15
CA ASP A 32 7.58 -4.52 2.16
C ASP A 32 8.05 -3.11 2.49
N GLY A 33 9.37 -2.91 2.54
CA GLY A 33 9.98 -1.61 2.82
C GLY A 33 9.69 -0.58 1.72
N GLU A 34 9.10 -1.01 0.61
CA GLU A 34 8.63 -0.15 -0.47
C GLU A 34 7.29 0.55 -0.17
N ILE A 35 6.57 0.15 0.89
CA ILE A 35 5.36 0.82 1.35
C ILE A 35 5.71 1.79 2.48
N LEU A 36 5.82 3.08 2.13
CA LEU A 36 6.30 4.11 3.05
C LEU A 36 5.27 4.51 4.12
N ASP A 37 3.98 4.39 3.83
CA ASP A 37 2.89 4.83 4.72
C ASP A 37 1.70 3.86 4.62
N PRO A 38 1.75 2.71 5.31
CA PRO A 38 0.77 1.65 5.14
C PRO A 38 -0.58 1.95 5.80
N TYR A 39 -0.65 2.92 6.71
CA TYR A 39 -1.88 3.26 7.43
C TYR A 39 -2.72 4.30 6.68
N SER A 40 -4.05 4.10 6.66
CA SER A 40 -4.96 5.15 6.19
C SER A 40 -4.92 6.37 7.11
N PRO A 41 -5.35 7.56 6.66
CA PRO A 41 -5.33 8.77 7.48
C PRO A 41 -5.97 8.66 8.88
N THR A 42 -7.04 7.86 9.02
CA THR A 42 -7.70 7.59 10.31
C THR A 42 -7.04 6.47 11.11
N GLY A 43 -6.05 5.77 10.54
CA GLY A 43 -5.37 4.63 11.13
C GLY A 43 -6.21 3.35 11.19
N ARG A 44 -7.42 3.34 10.63
CA ARG A 44 -8.33 2.18 10.69
C ARG A 44 -8.01 1.09 9.69
N ARG A 45 -7.27 1.41 8.63
CA ARG A 45 -6.93 0.48 7.56
C ARG A 45 -5.42 0.41 7.37
N LEU A 46 -4.95 -0.77 6.99
CA LEU A 46 -3.57 -1.05 6.65
C LEU A 46 -3.49 -1.62 5.23
N ALA A 47 -2.76 -0.95 4.34
CA ALA A 47 -2.46 -1.45 3.00
C ALA A 47 -1.10 -2.16 2.99
N GLY A 48 -1.03 -3.30 2.32
CA GLY A 48 0.18 -4.11 2.19
C GLY A 48 0.04 -5.10 1.03
N TRP A 49 1.15 -5.70 0.59
CA TRP A 49 1.05 -6.78 -0.38
C TRP A 49 0.39 -8.02 0.24
N CYS A 50 -0.45 -8.70 -0.53
CA CYS A 50 -1.16 -9.87 -0.04
C CYS A 50 -0.19 -11.04 0.26
N PRO A 51 -0.28 -11.71 1.43
CA PRO A 51 0.63 -12.80 1.80
C PRO A 51 0.64 -13.95 0.78
N ASP A 52 -0.53 -14.34 0.28
CA ASP A 52 -0.69 -15.47 -0.65
C ASP A 52 -0.56 -15.07 -2.14
N ARG A 53 -0.53 -13.77 -2.42
CA ARG A 53 -0.46 -13.20 -3.78
C ARG A 53 0.37 -11.92 -3.75
N PRO A 54 1.71 -12.01 -3.71
CA PRO A 54 2.59 -10.86 -3.46
C PRO A 54 2.56 -9.76 -4.54
N LYS A 55 1.84 -9.96 -5.65
CA LYS A 55 1.60 -8.94 -6.68
C LYS A 55 0.30 -8.16 -6.45
N ASP A 56 -0.62 -8.71 -5.67
CA ASP A 56 -1.89 -8.09 -5.33
C ASP A 56 -1.73 -7.25 -4.07
N LEU A 57 -2.48 -6.15 -4.00
CA LEU A 57 -2.53 -5.32 -2.82
C LEU A 57 -3.71 -5.74 -1.94
N CYS A 58 -3.47 -5.88 -0.65
CA CYS A 58 -4.48 -6.17 0.36
C CYS A 58 -4.66 -4.97 1.28
N VAL A 59 -5.92 -4.69 1.61
CA VAL A 59 -6.29 -3.77 2.68
C VAL A 59 -6.84 -4.60 3.83
N HIS A 60 -6.28 -4.38 5.01
CA HIS A 60 -6.65 -5.03 6.26
C HIS A 60 -7.27 -4.04 7.24
N ASP A 61 -8.13 -4.53 8.12
CA ASP A 61 -8.50 -3.83 9.34
C ASP A 61 -7.26 -3.71 10.23
N ALA A 62 -6.88 -2.47 10.58
CA ALA A 62 -5.63 -2.20 11.26
C ALA A 62 -5.60 -2.68 12.72
N ALA A 63 -6.76 -2.93 13.33
CA ALA A 63 -6.82 -3.43 14.71
C ALA A 63 -6.68 -4.97 14.77
N THR A 64 -7.24 -5.67 13.80
CA THR A 64 -7.40 -7.14 13.84
C THR A 64 -6.57 -7.90 12.80
N GLY A 65 -6.03 -7.20 11.80
CA GLY A 65 -5.37 -7.78 10.63
C GLY A 65 -6.34 -8.47 9.66
N THR A 66 -7.64 -8.37 9.90
CA THR A 66 -8.67 -9.02 9.08
C THR A 66 -8.62 -8.44 7.67
N PRO A 67 -8.52 -9.27 6.62
CA PRO A 67 -8.55 -8.78 5.25
C PRO A 67 -9.93 -8.17 4.96
N LEU A 68 -9.93 -6.94 4.45
CA LEU A 68 -11.13 -6.21 4.05
C LEU A 68 -11.29 -6.23 2.54
N VAL A 69 -10.19 -5.98 1.82
CA VAL A 69 -10.20 -5.85 0.35
C VAL A 69 -8.94 -6.46 -0.23
N ARG A 70 -9.08 -7.13 -1.38
CA ARG A 70 -7.97 -7.51 -2.25
C ARG A 70 -8.12 -6.80 -3.59
N ILE A 71 -7.04 -6.18 -4.04
CA ILE A 71 -6.95 -5.46 -5.30
C ILE A 71 -5.98 -6.22 -6.19
N GLU A 72 -6.51 -6.88 -7.21
CA GLU A 72 -5.71 -7.57 -8.22
C GLU A 72 -5.02 -6.52 -9.09
N THR A 73 -3.68 -6.52 -9.09
CA THR A 73 -2.96 -5.45 -9.77
C THR A 73 -1.54 -5.85 -10.17
N SER A 74 -0.95 -5.03 -11.04
CA SER A 74 0.45 -5.13 -11.48
C SER A 74 1.17 -3.81 -11.23
N LEU A 75 0.81 -3.13 -10.15
CA LEU A 75 1.46 -1.90 -9.72
C LEU A 75 2.96 -2.13 -9.56
N ARG A 76 3.71 -1.06 -9.82
CA ARG A 76 5.14 -1.09 -9.50
C ARG A 76 5.30 -0.96 -8.00
N TYR A 77 4.75 0.11 -7.40
CA TYR A 77 4.76 0.34 -5.94
C TYR A 77 3.50 1.11 -5.50
N LEU A 78 3.06 0.88 -4.25
CA LEU A 78 2.12 1.75 -3.54
C LEU A 78 2.89 2.95 -2.99
N ILE A 79 2.44 4.18 -3.28
CA ILE A 79 3.10 5.38 -2.75
C ILE A 79 2.63 5.61 -1.31
N ARG A 80 1.31 5.77 -1.13
CA ARG A 80 0.64 5.99 0.17
C ARG A 80 -0.88 5.99 -0.02
N TRP A 81 -1.63 6.13 1.08
CA TRP A 81 -3.05 6.47 1.03
C TRP A 81 -3.29 7.91 0.54
N TYR A 82 -4.31 8.11 -0.30
CA TYR A 82 -4.77 9.43 -0.73
C TYR A 82 -5.83 9.97 0.24
N ASP A 83 -6.81 9.14 0.57
CA ASP A 83 -7.80 9.34 1.63
C ASP A 83 -8.21 7.97 2.22
N GLU A 84 -9.37 7.84 2.88
CA GLU A 84 -9.80 6.55 3.45
C GLU A 84 -10.18 5.49 2.43
N GLU A 85 -10.53 5.87 1.20
CA GLU A 85 -11.10 4.99 0.17
C GLU A 85 -10.26 4.95 -1.10
N HIS A 86 -9.20 5.73 -1.15
CA HIS A 86 -8.35 5.86 -2.31
C HIS A 86 -6.87 5.75 -1.96
N LEU A 87 -6.13 5.14 -2.89
CA LEU A 87 -4.69 4.92 -2.81
C LEU A 87 -3.99 5.74 -3.87
N LEU A 88 -2.82 6.27 -3.53
CA LEU A 88 -1.90 6.86 -4.47
C LEU A 88 -0.89 5.79 -4.91
N VAL A 89 -0.89 5.47 -6.20
CA VAL A 89 -0.11 4.35 -6.74
C VAL A 89 0.81 4.79 -7.87
N TRP A 90 1.95 4.12 -8.01
CA TRP A 90 2.83 4.26 -9.16
C TRP A 90 2.61 3.09 -10.11
N ARG A 91 2.17 3.39 -11.33
CA ARG A 91 1.83 2.37 -12.34
C ARG A 91 2.49 2.66 -13.67
N ARG A 92 2.58 1.63 -14.53
CA ARG A 92 2.96 1.84 -15.93
C ARG A 92 1.87 2.63 -16.67
N HIS A 93 2.29 3.53 -17.54
CA HIS A 93 1.43 4.32 -18.40
C HIS A 93 2.13 4.59 -19.74
N GLY A 94 1.75 3.87 -20.79
CA GLY A 94 2.49 3.83 -22.06
C GLY A 94 3.92 3.31 -21.84
N GLU A 95 4.90 3.99 -22.42
CA GLU A 95 6.33 3.68 -22.25
C GLU A 95 6.91 4.19 -20.90
N GLY A 96 6.13 4.97 -20.16
CA GLY A 96 6.55 5.60 -18.90
C GLY A 96 5.73 5.15 -17.70
N HIS A 97 5.60 6.03 -16.72
CA HIS A 97 4.87 5.79 -15.48
C HIS A 97 3.91 6.93 -15.15
N ALA A 98 2.94 6.65 -14.31
CA ALA A 98 2.03 7.64 -13.76
C ALA A 98 1.85 7.44 -12.26
N ALA A 99 1.74 8.56 -11.54
CA ALA A 99 1.10 8.57 -10.22
C ALA A 99 -0.39 8.77 -10.40
N SER A 100 -1.17 7.85 -9.85
CA SER A 100 -2.61 7.85 -10.02
C SER A 100 -3.32 7.64 -8.71
N VAL A 101 -4.51 8.25 -8.59
CA VAL A 101 -5.47 7.92 -7.54
C VAL A 101 -6.28 6.72 -7.99
N MET A 102 -6.32 5.68 -7.16
CA MET A 102 -7.01 4.41 -7.41
C MET A 102 -7.99 4.13 -6.27
N ASP A 103 -9.20 3.71 -6.58
CA ASP A 103 -10.16 3.26 -5.56
C ASP A 103 -9.83 1.84 -5.05
N LEU A 104 -10.48 1.43 -3.95
CA LEU A 104 -10.26 0.08 -3.39
C LEU A 104 -10.80 -1.06 -4.27
N HIS A 105 -11.44 -0.78 -5.40
CA HIS A 105 -11.80 -1.80 -6.39
C HIS A 105 -10.74 -1.93 -7.49
N GLY A 106 -9.64 -1.19 -7.39
CA GLY A 106 -8.55 -1.19 -8.37
C GLY A 106 -8.80 -0.28 -9.57
N ARG A 107 -9.87 0.52 -9.57
CA ARG A 107 -10.16 1.43 -10.68
C ARG A 107 -9.36 2.71 -10.53
N ILE A 108 -8.65 3.08 -11.59
CA ILE A 108 -7.94 4.35 -11.69
C ILE A 108 -8.95 5.49 -11.88
N LEU A 109 -8.93 6.47 -10.98
CA LEU A 109 -9.82 7.63 -11.02
C LEU A 109 -9.21 8.80 -11.80
N THR A 110 -7.93 9.09 -11.56
CA THR A 110 -7.20 10.17 -12.22
C THR A 110 -5.69 9.99 -12.11
N ASP A 111 -4.95 10.59 -13.04
CA ASP A 111 -3.50 10.74 -12.95
C ASP A 111 -3.17 12.11 -12.33
N LEU A 112 -2.30 12.12 -11.32
CA LEU A 112 -1.78 13.34 -10.72
C LEU A 112 -0.50 13.83 -11.40
N ALA A 113 0.30 12.90 -11.90
CA ALA A 113 1.53 13.17 -12.63
C ALA A 113 1.86 12.04 -13.60
N ARG A 114 2.60 12.37 -14.65
CA ARG A 114 3.11 11.41 -15.63
C ARG A 114 4.60 11.64 -15.84
N ASP A 115 5.34 10.55 -15.90
CA ASP A 115 6.75 10.52 -16.24
C ASP A 115 6.91 9.76 -17.56
N GLY A 116 7.38 10.44 -18.59
CA GLY A 116 7.69 9.84 -19.90
C GLY A 116 9.11 9.29 -20.01
N SER A 117 9.97 9.54 -19.00
CA SER A 117 11.28 8.91 -18.92
C SER A 117 11.09 7.44 -18.54
N GLY A 118 11.88 6.54 -19.13
CA GLY A 118 11.79 5.09 -18.90
C GLY A 118 12.17 4.63 -17.49
N GLY A 119 11.90 5.42 -16.44
CA GLY A 119 12.04 5.05 -15.04
C GLY A 119 13.46 5.15 -14.47
N ARG A 120 14.30 6.07 -14.96
CA ARG A 120 15.70 6.21 -14.51
C ARG A 120 15.90 7.17 -13.34
N ASP A 121 14.92 8.03 -13.02
CA ASP A 121 15.03 9.00 -11.92
C ASP A 121 13.95 8.83 -10.85
N GLY A 122 14.33 9.06 -9.59
CA GLY A 122 13.42 9.05 -8.45
C GLY A 122 12.48 10.24 -8.51
N THR A 123 11.19 10.00 -8.71
CA THR A 123 10.16 11.05 -8.69
C THR A 123 9.66 11.25 -7.26
N ARG A 124 9.68 12.48 -6.75
CA ARG A 124 9.02 12.87 -5.49
C ARG A 124 7.81 13.72 -5.78
N LEU A 125 6.66 13.32 -5.25
CA LEU A 125 5.44 14.11 -5.29
C LEU A 125 5.31 14.88 -3.98
N LEU A 126 5.28 16.20 -4.09
CA LEU A 126 5.00 17.10 -2.99
C LEU A 126 3.61 17.68 -3.21
N TYR A 127 2.74 17.56 -2.22
CA TYR A 127 1.43 18.19 -2.25
C TYR A 127 1.17 18.91 -0.93
N THR A 128 0.45 20.02 -1.00
CA THR A 128 -0.03 20.75 0.18
C THR A 128 -1.53 20.46 0.31
N PRO A 129 -1.97 19.72 1.34
CA PRO A 129 -3.41 19.58 1.60
C PRO A 129 -4.02 20.97 1.81
N ARG A 130 -5.12 21.29 1.11
CA ARG A 130 -5.91 22.47 1.45
C ARG A 130 -6.91 22.08 2.54
N PRO A 131 -6.97 22.80 3.68
CA PRO A 131 -8.03 22.58 4.65
C PRO A 131 -9.40 22.82 3.98
N ARG A 132 -10.36 21.97 4.32
CA ARG A 132 -11.77 22.13 3.92
C ARG A 132 -12.47 23.07 4.87
#